data_AF-A0A832FNP0-F1
#
_entry.id   AF-A0A832FNP0-F1
#
_cell.length_a   1.000
_cell.length_b   1.000
_cell.length_c   1.000
_cell.angle_alpha   90.00
_cell.angle_beta   90.00
_cell.angle_gamma   90.00
#
_symmetry.space_group_name_H-M   'P 1'
#
loop_
_entity.id
_entity.type
_entity.pdbx_description
1 polymer ?
#
loop_
_entity_poly.entity_id
_entity_poly.type
_entity_poly.pdbx_seq_one_letter_code
_entity_poly.pdbx_strand_id
1 'polypeptide(L)'
;MRIPLYIEFGGRKVAVIGGGYVGTSRAKKFAEVGAQVTVFSLNFSEELLRMSEEGKIRLVKKEASVLGEELKEFDLVVVAIEDRSLNGKFKELGRKYRFLLNLANSAEDTEVVVPFEGGKDGIRFAVTTEGKSGVVARKVREIFQNVLESDKTIYVFLSAMEHLKRYMKEKEIPVNARMKIYSIMGSSQELMRIAETGNLEEAKKFVEKIAEEKSAELKGVRNGF
;
A
#
# COMPACT_ATOMS: atom_id res chain seq x y z
N MET A 1 18.76 -5.36 -3.45
CA MET A 1 17.90 -4.80 -2.38
C MET A 1 16.82 -3.95 -3.02
N ARG A 2 15.58 -4.04 -2.55
CA ARG A 2 14.43 -3.28 -3.07
C ARG A 2 14.04 -2.17 -2.10
N ILE A 3 13.43 -1.10 -2.60
CA ILE A 3 12.85 -0.03 -1.77
C ILE A 3 11.35 -0.30 -1.60
N PRO A 4 10.80 -0.28 -0.37
CA PRO A 4 9.36 -0.42 -0.17
C PRO A 4 8.65 0.85 -0.64
N LEU A 5 7.81 0.71 -1.68
CA LEU A 5 7.01 1.80 -2.24
C LEU A 5 5.54 1.40 -2.27
N TYR A 6 4.66 2.34 -1.90
CA TYR A 6 3.24 2.26 -2.24
C TYR A 6 3.02 2.98 -3.56
N ILE A 7 2.43 2.29 -4.53
CA ILE A 7 2.21 2.80 -5.89
C ILE A 7 0.70 2.81 -6.14
N GLU A 8 0.20 3.94 -6.64
CA GLU A 8 -1.19 4.06 -7.09
C GLU A 8 -1.37 3.30 -8.41
N PHE A 9 -2.32 2.36 -8.43
CA PHE A 9 -2.63 1.50 -9.58
C PHE A 9 -4.04 1.75 -10.15
N GLY A 10 -4.83 2.63 -9.56
CA GLY A 10 -6.09 3.10 -10.14
C GLY A 10 -5.87 3.64 -11.56
N GLY A 11 -6.60 3.05 -12.52
CA GLY A 11 -6.51 3.39 -13.94
C GLY A 11 -5.29 2.85 -14.70
N ARG A 12 -4.28 2.27 -14.01
CA ARG A 12 -3.11 1.67 -14.67
C ARG A 12 -3.46 0.34 -15.33
N LYS A 13 -2.73 0.00 -16.39
CA LYS A 13 -2.92 -1.27 -17.13
C LYS A 13 -2.04 -2.36 -16.54
N VAL A 14 -2.65 -3.47 -16.14
CA VAL A 14 -1.95 -4.63 -15.57
C VAL A 14 -2.23 -5.88 -16.40
N ALA A 15 -1.18 -6.51 -16.92
CA ALA A 15 -1.29 -7.82 -17.53
C ALA A 15 -1.00 -8.91 -16.49
N VAL A 16 -1.86 -9.92 -16.41
CA VAL A 16 -1.63 -11.13 -15.62
C VAL A 16 -1.54 -12.32 -16.57
N ILE A 17 -0.42 -13.03 -16.55
CA ILE A 17 -0.15 -14.17 -17.42
C ILE A 17 -0.33 -15.43 -16.58
N GLY A 18 -1.36 -16.22 -16.88
CA GLY A 18 -1.81 -17.39 -16.13
C GLY A 18 -3.16 -17.18 -15.46
N GLY A 19 -4.11 -18.11 -15.68
CA GLY A 19 -5.47 -18.07 -15.14
C GLY A 19 -5.71 -19.00 -13.94
N GLY A 20 -4.65 -19.59 -13.39
CA GLY A 20 -4.73 -20.47 -12.21
C GLY A 20 -4.90 -19.68 -10.90
N TYR A 21 -4.66 -20.35 -9.76
CA TYR A 21 -4.84 -19.78 -8.42
C TYR A 21 -4.05 -18.47 -8.19
N VAL A 22 -2.74 -18.48 -8.52
CA VAL A 22 -1.89 -17.30 -8.33
C VAL A 22 -2.33 -16.15 -9.23
N GLY A 23 -2.57 -16.42 -10.51
CA GLY A 23 -3.06 -15.42 -11.46
C GLY A 23 -4.40 -14.80 -11.04
N THR A 24 -5.33 -15.63 -10.59
CA THR A 24 -6.64 -15.19 -10.05
C THR A 24 -6.45 -14.23 -8.87
N SER A 25 -5.63 -14.62 -7.89
CA SER A 25 -5.34 -13.78 -6.73
C SER A 25 -4.73 -12.43 -7.10
N ARG A 26 -3.85 -12.39 -8.10
CA ARG A 26 -3.20 -11.16 -8.58
C ARG A 26 -4.18 -10.28 -9.35
N ALA A 27 -4.95 -10.86 -10.26
CA ALA A 27 -5.97 -10.14 -11.01
C ALA A 27 -6.97 -9.45 -10.07
N LYS A 28 -7.47 -10.18 -9.07
CA LYS A 28 -8.36 -9.64 -8.03
C LYS A 28 -7.75 -8.47 -7.29
N LYS A 29 -6.54 -8.63 -6.75
CA LYS A 29 -5.86 -7.58 -5.97
C LYS A 29 -5.70 -6.28 -6.75
N PHE A 30 -5.34 -6.34 -8.03
CA PHE A 30 -5.20 -5.14 -8.85
C PHE A 30 -6.55 -4.55 -9.30
N ALA A 31 -7.54 -5.40 -9.59
CA ALA A 31 -8.88 -4.94 -9.93
C ALA A 31 -9.58 -4.21 -8.76
N GLU A 32 -9.38 -4.68 -7.52
CA GLU A 32 -9.95 -4.08 -6.30
C GLU A 32 -9.46 -2.64 -6.06
N VAL A 33 -8.26 -2.29 -6.55
CA VAL A 33 -7.71 -0.92 -6.49
C VAL A 33 -7.97 -0.11 -7.77
N GLY A 34 -8.83 -0.60 -8.66
CA GLY A 34 -9.26 0.11 -9.87
C GLY A 34 -8.29 0.03 -11.05
N ALA A 35 -7.38 -0.93 -11.09
CA ALA A 35 -6.52 -1.14 -12.25
C ALA A 35 -7.30 -1.77 -13.42
N GLN A 36 -6.88 -1.46 -14.66
CA GLN A 36 -7.36 -2.10 -15.88
C GLN A 36 -6.63 -3.43 -16.07
N VAL A 37 -7.20 -4.52 -15.55
CA VAL A 37 -6.56 -5.83 -15.55
C VAL A 37 -6.95 -6.62 -16.80
N THR A 38 -5.94 -7.13 -17.52
CA THR A 38 -6.11 -8.15 -18.57
C THR A 38 -5.41 -9.44 -18.19
N VAL A 39 -6.13 -10.56 -18.23
CA VAL A 39 -5.58 -11.89 -17.93
C VAL A 39 -5.39 -12.68 -19.22
N PHE A 40 -4.16 -13.11 -19.49
CA PHE A 40 -3.78 -13.97 -20.60
C PHE A 40 -3.61 -15.40 -20.13
N SER A 41 -4.43 -16.33 -20.62
CA SER A 41 -4.26 -17.76 -20.32
C SER A 41 -5.01 -18.65 -21.30
N LEU A 42 -4.73 -19.95 -21.32
CA LEU A 42 -5.52 -20.93 -22.08
C LEU A 42 -6.76 -21.39 -21.32
N ASN A 43 -6.70 -21.37 -19.98
CA ASN A 43 -7.77 -21.75 -19.07
C ASN A 43 -7.92 -20.69 -17.98
N PHE A 44 -9.15 -20.47 -17.52
CA PHE A 44 -9.47 -19.48 -16.50
C PHE A 44 -10.19 -20.16 -15.33
N SER A 45 -9.96 -19.68 -14.12
CA SER A 45 -10.75 -20.09 -12.96
C SER A 45 -12.17 -19.52 -13.04
N GLU A 46 -13.11 -20.16 -12.35
CA GLU A 46 -14.50 -19.68 -12.21
C GLU A 46 -14.57 -18.25 -11.66
N GLU A 47 -13.67 -17.88 -10.73
CA GLU A 47 -13.62 -16.52 -10.19
C GLU A 47 -13.20 -15.49 -11.25
N LEU A 48 -12.24 -15.84 -12.13
CA LEU A 48 -11.85 -14.97 -13.25
C LEU A 48 -12.97 -14.81 -14.26
N LEU A 49 -13.69 -15.89 -14.60
CA LEU A 49 -14.84 -15.85 -15.49
C LEU A 49 -15.91 -14.90 -14.94
N ARG A 50 -16.32 -15.09 -13.67
CA ARG A 50 -17.27 -14.21 -12.99
C ARG A 50 -16.83 -12.75 -12.97
N MET A 51 -15.57 -12.48 -12.61
CA MET A 51 -15.04 -11.12 -12.61
C MET A 51 -15.06 -10.47 -14.01
N SER A 52 -14.88 -11.26 -15.07
CA SER A 52 -14.98 -10.78 -16.44
C SER A 52 -16.42 -10.46 -16.84
N GLU A 53 -17.39 -11.28 -16.44
CA GLU A 53 -18.83 -11.05 -16.67
C GLU A 53 -19.30 -9.78 -15.95
N GLU A 54 -18.79 -9.53 -14.75
CA GLU A 54 -19.02 -8.29 -13.98
C GLU A 54 -18.30 -7.06 -14.58
N GLY A 55 -17.53 -7.22 -15.66
CA GLY A 55 -16.78 -6.14 -16.31
C GLY A 55 -15.58 -5.62 -15.51
N LYS A 56 -15.13 -6.34 -14.48
CA LYS A 56 -14.01 -5.92 -13.62
C LYS A 56 -12.64 -6.18 -14.24
N ILE A 57 -12.54 -7.19 -15.10
CA ILE A 57 -11.31 -7.59 -15.78
C ILE A 57 -11.60 -8.00 -17.22
N ARG A 58 -10.56 -8.06 -18.05
CA ARG A 58 -10.62 -8.63 -19.40
C ARG A 58 -9.90 -9.97 -19.44
N LEU A 59 -10.50 -10.98 -20.07
CA LEU A 59 -9.85 -12.26 -20.33
C LEU A 59 -9.44 -12.37 -21.80
N VAL A 60 -8.24 -12.87 -22.06
CA VAL A 60 -7.72 -13.10 -23.40
C VAL A 60 -7.16 -14.52 -23.48
N LYS A 61 -7.82 -15.37 -24.29
CA LYS A 61 -7.38 -16.75 -24.49
C LYS A 61 -6.13 -16.79 -25.35
N LYS A 62 -4.95 -16.80 -24.72
CA LYS A 62 -3.65 -16.79 -25.41
C LYS A 62 -2.58 -17.47 -24.57
N GLU A 63 -1.71 -18.21 -25.23
CA GLU A 63 -0.59 -18.90 -24.60
C GLU A 63 0.55 -17.93 -24.26
N ALA A 64 1.21 -18.13 -23.12
CA ALA A 64 2.29 -17.27 -22.64
C ALA A 64 3.49 -17.23 -23.61
N SER A 65 3.79 -18.36 -24.27
CA SER A 65 4.90 -18.53 -25.21
C SER A 65 4.79 -17.64 -26.45
N VAL A 66 3.58 -17.18 -26.82
CA VAL A 66 3.34 -16.32 -27.99
C VAL A 66 3.11 -14.84 -27.65
N LEU A 67 3.07 -14.47 -26.36
CA LEU A 67 2.93 -13.06 -25.95
C LEU A 67 4.20 -12.26 -26.28
N GLY A 68 4.06 -11.05 -26.80
CA GLY A 68 5.19 -10.20 -27.17
C GLY A 68 4.83 -8.73 -27.18
N GLU A 69 4.60 -8.18 -28.37
CA GLU A 69 4.37 -6.74 -28.58
C GLU A 69 3.11 -6.22 -27.89
N GLU A 70 2.07 -7.03 -27.74
CA GLU A 70 0.86 -6.62 -27.02
C GLU A 70 1.12 -6.24 -25.56
N LEU A 71 2.24 -6.68 -24.98
CA LEU A 71 2.59 -6.31 -23.60
C LEU A 71 3.08 -4.86 -23.49
N LYS A 72 3.34 -4.17 -24.62
CA LYS A 72 3.87 -2.80 -24.63
C LYS A 72 2.94 -1.76 -24.02
N GLU A 73 1.64 -2.05 -23.96
CA GLU A 73 0.65 -1.10 -23.44
C GLU A 73 0.43 -1.19 -21.92
N PHE A 74 1.05 -2.16 -21.24
CA PHE A 74 0.84 -2.41 -19.81
C PHE A 74 1.91 -1.72 -18.96
N ASP A 75 1.50 -1.22 -17.79
CA ASP A 75 2.39 -0.62 -16.80
C ASP A 75 3.09 -1.68 -15.94
N LEU A 76 2.41 -2.80 -15.71
CA LEU A 76 2.88 -3.95 -14.92
C LEU A 76 2.48 -5.25 -15.61
N VAL A 77 3.43 -6.18 -15.71
CA VAL A 77 3.20 -7.55 -16.17
C VAL A 77 3.50 -8.51 -15.03
N VAL A 78 2.51 -9.32 -14.67
CA VAL A 78 2.58 -10.36 -13.64
C VAL A 78 2.62 -11.73 -14.32
N VAL A 79 3.75 -12.42 -14.22
CA VAL A 79 3.92 -13.79 -14.71
C VAL A 79 3.58 -14.76 -13.58
N ALA A 80 2.43 -15.41 -13.69
CA ALA A 80 1.86 -16.32 -12.70
C ALA A 80 1.66 -17.74 -13.27
N ILE A 81 2.63 -18.21 -14.05
CA ILE A 81 2.71 -19.57 -14.60
C ILE A 81 3.88 -20.34 -14.00
N GLU A 82 3.81 -21.67 -14.06
CA GLU A 82 4.84 -22.56 -13.51
C GLU A 82 6.10 -22.62 -14.38
N ASP A 83 5.93 -22.51 -15.70
CA ASP A 83 7.04 -22.61 -16.65
C ASP A 83 8.02 -21.43 -16.52
N ARG A 84 9.14 -21.70 -15.84
CA ARG A 84 10.22 -20.74 -15.62
C ARG A 84 11.09 -20.50 -16.86
N SER A 85 11.01 -21.34 -17.89
CA SER A 85 11.79 -21.16 -19.12
C SER A 85 11.44 -19.85 -19.84
N LEU A 86 10.20 -19.36 -19.66
CA LEU A 86 9.71 -18.10 -20.20
C LEU A 86 10.15 -16.85 -19.41
N ASN A 87 10.77 -17.00 -18.23
CA ASN A 87 11.17 -15.85 -17.41
C ASN A 87 12.17 -14.95 -18.13
N GLY A 88 13.13 -15.53 -18.86
CA GLY A 88 14.12 -14.79 -19.65
C GLY A 88 13.45 -13.90 -20.70
N LYS A 89 12.50 -14.48 -21.44
CA LYS A 89 11.68 -13.77 -22.42
C LYS A 89 10.95 -12.58 -21.79
N PHE A 90 10.24 -12.77 -20.68
CA PHE A 90 9.48 -11.67 -20.06
C PHE A 90 10.38 -10.58 -19.46
N LYS A 91 11.58 -10.93 -18.99
CA LYS A 91 12.60 -9.94 -18.59
C LYS A 91 13.07 -9.09 -19.77
N GLU A 92 13.35 -9.71 -20.91
CA GLU A 92 13.75 -8.99 -22.12
C GLU A 92 12.64 -8.06 -22.62
N LEU A 93 11.40 -8.55 -22.64
CA LEU A 93 10.23 -7.73 -23.00
C LEU A 93 10.02 -6.58 -22.02
N GLY A 94 10.20 -6.81 -20.71
CA GLY A 94 10.10 -5.76 -19.69
C GLY A 94 11.14 -4.67 -19.88
N ARG A 95 12.39 -5.03 -20.19
CA ARG A 95 13.44 -4.06 -20.54
C ARG A 95 13.13 -3.31 -21.84
N LYS A 96 12.64 -4.01 -22.86
CA LYS A 96 12.34 -3.46 -24.18
C LYS A 96 11.17 -2.47 -24.13
N TYR A 97 10.10 -2.82 -23.43
CA TYR A 97 8.85 -2.05 -23.39
C TYR A 97 8.67 -1.22 -22.12
N ARG A 98 9.58 -1.33 -21.14
CA ARG A 98 9.64 -0.55 -19.90
C ARG A 98 8.44 -0.71 -18.97
N PHE A 99 7.79 -1.88 -19.01
CA PHE A 99 6.82 -2.25 -17.98
C PHE A 99 7.54 -2.80 -16.75
N LEU A 100 6.93 -2.66 -15.57
CA LEU A 100 7.39 -3.33 -14.36
C LEU A 100 7.10 -4.83 -14.45
N LEU A 101 8.06 -5.67 -14.05
CA LEU A 101 7.89 -7.12 -14.10
C LEU A 101 7.74 -7.74 -12.71
N ASN A 102 6.64 -8.48 -12.49
CA ASN A 102 6.49 -9.40 -11.37
C ASN A 102 6.57 -10.85 -11.86
N LEU A 103 7.59 -11.60 -11.43
CA LEU A 103 7.70 -13.04 -11.63
C LEU A 103 7.23 -13.76 -10.36
N ALA A 104 5.97 -14.21 -10.32
CA ALA A 104 5.41 -14.84 -9.13
C ALA A 104 6.09 -16.18 -8.78
N ASN A 105 6.75 -16.80 -9.76
CA ASN A 105 7.46 -18.06 -9.64
C ASN A 105 8.96 -17.91 -9.30
N SER A 106 9.53 -16.70 -9.30
CA SER A 106 10.96 -16.45 -9.05
C SER A 106 11.20 -15.12 -8.33
N ALA A 107 11.48 -15.18 -7.02
CA ALA A 107 11.71 -14.01 -6.19
C ALA A 107 13.09 -13.36 -6.39
N GLU A 108 14.08 -14.12 -6.85
CA GLU A 108 15.43 -13.61 -7.16
C GLU A 108 15.41 -12.74 -8.41
N ASP A 109 14.59 -13.15 -9.37
CA ASP A 109 14.53 -12.57 -10.71
C ASP A 109 13.48 -11.47 -10.88
N THR A 110 12.54 -11.37 -9.94
CA THR A 110 11.43 -10.42 -10.01
C THR A 110 11.90 -8.99 -9.73
N GLU A 111 11.42 -8.03 -10.51
CA GLU A 111 11.70 -6.61 -10.30
C GLU A 111 10.78 -6.06 -9.20
N VAL A 112 9.48 -6.28 -9.34
CA VAL A 112 8.46 -5.88 -8.36
C VAL A 112 8.04 -7.07 -7.51
N VAL A 113 7.82 -6.85 -6.22
CA VAL A 113 7.22 -7.82 -5.30
C VAL A 113 5.78 -7.42 -5.05
N VAL A 114 4.86 -8.38 -5.11
CA VAL A 114 3.48 -8.21 -4.62
C VAL A 114 3.40 -8.85 -3.22
N PRO A 115 3.51 -8.06 -2.14
CA PRO A 115 3.64 -8.58 -0.78
C PRO A 115 2.29 -9.05 -0.21
N PHE A 116 2.37 -9.75 0.93
CA PHE A 116 1.23 -9.84 1.84
C PHE A 116 0.99 -8.46 2.44
N GLU A 117 -0.26 -8.06 2.62
CA GLU A 117 -0.57 -6.74 3.16
C GLU A 117 -1.74 -6.81 4.13
N GLY A 118 -1.85 -5.77 4.94
CA GLY A 118 -2.91 -5.59 5.91
C GLY A 118 -3.01 -4.13 6.30
N GLY A 119 -3.91 -3.88 7.23
CA GLY A 119 -4.24 -2.53 7.64
C GLY A 119 -5.62 -2.44 8.23
N LYS A 120 -5.90 -1.28 8.81
CA LYS A 120 -7.20 -0.92 9.38
C LYS A 120 -7.22 0.60 9.56
N ASP A 121 -8.37 1.21 9.24
CA ASP A 121 -8.70 2.61 9.48
C ASP A 121 -7.57 3.61 9.14
N GLY A 122 -7.04 3.51 7.92
CA GLY A 122 -6.01 4.43 7.39
C GLY A 122 -4.56 4.02 7.65
N ILE A 123 -4.30 3.02 8.51
CA ILE A 123 -2.97 2.44 8.69
C ILE A 123 -2.82 1.25 7.75
N ARG A 124 -1.74 1.20 6.95
CA ARG A 124 -1.43 0.10 6.02
C ARG A 124 -0.01 -0.41 6.24
N PHE A 125 0.18 -1.70 6.05
CA PHE A 125 1.50 -2.33 6.09
C PHE A 125 1.61 -3.43 5.02
N ALA A 126 2.85 -3.73 4.64
CA ALA A 126 3.20 -4.79 3.70
C ALA A 126 4.33 -5.64 4.28
N VAL A 127 4.25 -6.96 4.07
CA VAL A 127 5.22 -7.94 4.54
C VAL A 127 5.71 -8.80 3.39
N THR A 128 7.03 -8.89 3.26
CA THR A 128 7.71 -9.79 2.34
C THR A 128 8.90 -10.43 3.02
N THR A 129 9.20 -11.67 2.67
CA THR A 129 10.44 -12.36 3.03
C THR A 129 11.43 -12.39 1.87
N GLU A 130 11.17 -11.59 0.83
CA GLU A 130 11.92 -11.53 -0.43
C GLU A 130 12.17 -12.92 -1.04
N GLY A 131 11.17 -13.81 -0.92
CA GLY A 131 11.24 -15.16 -1.47
C GLY A 131 11.67 -16.25 -0.48
N LYS A 132 12.14 -15.91 0.73
CA LYS A 132 12.60 -16.93 1.70
C LYS A 132 11.46 -17.83 2.18
N SER A 133 10.28 -17.29 2.46
CA SER A 133 9.10 -18.07 2.86
C SER A 133 7.81 -17.27 2.79
N GLY A 134 6.86 -17.69 1.95
CA GLY A 134 5.51 -17.14 1.93
C GLY A 134 4.71 -17.47 3.19
N VAL A 135 4.99 -18.62 3.81
CA VAL A 135 4.34 -19.06 5.06
C VAL A 135 4.69 -18.12 6.22
N VAL A 136 5.99 -17.81 6.39
CA VAL A 136 6.43 -16.88 7.44
C VAL A 136 5.92 -15.47 7.16
N ALA A 137 5.94 -15.02 5.90
CA ALA A 137 5.41 -13.70 5.53
C ALA A 137 3.92 -13.56 5.89
N ARG A 138 3.11 -14.60 5.63
CA ARG A 138 1.70 -14.64 6.03
C ARG A 138 1.53 -14.58 7.54
N LYS A 139 2.32 -15.37 8.29
CA LYS A 139 2.25 -15.39 9.76
C LYS A 139 2.58 -14.02 10.37
N VAL A 140 3.61 -13.34 9.88
CA VAL A 140 3.97 -11.99 10.34
C VAL A 140 2.88 -10.99 9.97
N ARG A 141 2.28 -11.10 8.78
CA ARG A 141 1.13 -10.28 8.40
C ARG A 141 -0.04 -10.45 9.37
N GLU A 142 -0.35 -11.68 9.79
CA GLU A 142 -1.41 -11.95 10.77
C GLU A 142 -1.09 -11.31 12.14
N ILE A 143 0.15 -11.39 12.61
CA ILE A 143 0.57 -10.75 13.87
C ILE A 143 0.31 -9.24 13.82
N PHE A 144 0.78 -8.56 12.77
CA PHE A 144 0.58 -7.11 12.62
C PHE A 144 -0.89 -6.74 12.47
N GLN A 145 -1.66 -7.55 11.74
CA GLN A 145 -3.11 -7.34 11.60
C GLN A 145 -3.80 -7.43 12.97
N ASN A 146 -3.49 -8.44 13.78
CA ASN A 146 -4.09 -8.61 15.11
C ASN A 146 -3.74 -7.46 16.06
N VAL A 147 -2.50 -6.96 16.01
CA VAL A 147 -2.08 -5.77 16.78
C VAL A 147 -2.94 -4.57 16.40
N LEU A 148 -3.08 -4.27 15.10
CA LEU A 148 -3.94 -3.19 14.64
C LEU A 148 -5.42 -3.40 14.98
N GLU A 149 -5.92 -4.62 14.94
CA GLU A 149 -7.33 -4.89 15.26
C GLU A 149 -7.68 -4.62 16.73
N SER A 150 -6.75 -4.89 17.63
CA SER A 150 -6.91 -4.79 19.08
C SER A 150 -6.51 -3.44 19.69
N ASP A 151 -5.62 -2.70 19.04
CA ASP A 151 -5.11 -1.43 19.54
C ASP A 151 -6.09 -0.28 19.24
N LYS A 152 -6.94 0.09 20.20
CA LYS A 152 -7.82 1.27 20.08
C LYS A 152 -7.03 2.58 20.26
N THR A 153 -6.01 2.56 21.10
CA THR A 153 -5.18 3.71 21.47
C THR A 153 -4.54 4.35 20.24
N ILE A 154 -3.96 3.53 19.35
CA ILE A 154 -3.29 4.03 18.15
C ILE A 154 -4.23 4.78 17.21
N TYR A 155 -5.52 4.42 17.15
CA TYR A 155 -6.50 5.11 16.30
C TYR A 155 -6.97 6.42 16.89
N VAL A 156 -7.13 6.50 18.22
CA VAL A 156 -7.40 7.78 18.88
C VAL A 156 -6.21 8.71 18.70
N PHE A 157 -5.00 8.20 18.88
CA PHE A 157 -3.77 8.95 18.64
C PHE A 157 -3.66 9.44 17.19
N LEU A 158 -3.89 8.57 16.21
CA LEU A 158 -3.90 8.94 14.78
C LEU A 158 -4.93 10.04 14.51
N SER A 159 -6.14 9.90 15.02
CA SER A 159 -7.23 10.85 14.83
C SER A 159 -6.93 12.20 15.49
N ALA A 160 -6.32 12.20 16.68
CA ALA A 160 -5.89 13.43 17.37
C ALA A 160 -4.76 14.14 16.60
N MET A 161 -3.78 13.40 16.07
CA MET A 161 -2.69 13.96 15.28
C MET A 161 -3.16 14.48 13.91
N GLU A 162 -4.16 13.84 13.29
CA GLU A 162 -4.83 14.34 12.09
C GLU A 162 -5.62 15.62 12.40
N HIS A 163 -6.35 15.66 13.51
CA HIS A 163 -7.07 16.85 13.97
C HIS A 163 -6.12 18.02 14.20
N LEU A 164 -5.03 17.80 14.94
CA LEU A 164 -3.97 18.78 15.17
C LEU A 164 -3.42 19.35 13.84
N LYS A 165 -3.23 18.49 12.83
CA LYS A 165 -2.80 18.92 11.48
C LYS A 165 -3.73 19.98 10.90
N ARG A 166 -5.04 19.70 10.97
CA ARG A 166 -6.10 20.54 10.41
C ARG A 166 -6.20 21.84 11.20
N TYR A 167 -6.25 21.73 12.53
CA TYR A 167 -6.27 22.88 13.44
C TYR A 167 -5.11 23.85 13.20
N MET A 168 -3.87 23.36 13.13
CA MET A 168 -2.71 24.22 12.88
C MET A 168 -2.68 24.83 11.47
N LYS A 169 -3.34 24.20 10.49
CA LYS A 169 -3.55 24.77 9.16
C LYS A 169 -4.55 25.91 9.20
N GLU A 170 -5.70 25.69 9.84
CA GLU A 170 -6.78 26.67 9.98
C GLU A 170 -6.34 27.90 10.78
N LYS A 171 -5.51 27.71 11.82
CA LYS A 171 -4.92 28.81 12.61
C LYS A 171 -3.66 29.43 11.98
N GLU A 172 -3.33 29.06 10.75
CA GLU A 172 -2.19 29.59 9.99
C GLU A 172 -0.85 29.53 10.73
N ILE A 173 -0.65 28.51 11.58
CA ILE A 173 0.60 28.35 12.34
C ILE A 173 1.76 28.09 11.36
N PRO A 174 2.90 28.80 11.44
CA PRO A 174 4.01 28.62 10.51
C PRO A 174 4.57 27.19 10.44
N VAL A 175 5.02 26.73 9.26
CA VAL A 175 5.47 25.33 9.04
C VAL A 175 6.57 24.90 10.01
N ASN A 176 7.55 25.78 10.28
CA ASN A 176 8.64 25.50 11.24
C ASN A 176 8.12 25.32 12.68
N ALA A 177 7.08 26.06 13.07
CA ALA A 177 6.40 25.89 14.35
C ALA A 177 5.60 24.58 14.38
N ARG A 178 4.88 24.26 13.30
CA ARG A 178 4.13 22.99 13.18
C ARG A 178 5.04 21.78 13.40
N MET A 179 6.22 21.73 12.79
CA MET A 179 7.13 20.59 12.96
C MET A 179 7.55 20.38 14.42
N LYS A 180 7.83 21.48 15.16
CA LYS A 180 8.16 21.40 16.58
C LYS A 180 6.98 20.88 17.40
N ILE A 181 5.78 21.41 17.17
CA ILE A 181 4.55 20.96 17.85
C ILE A 181 4.29 19.47 17.55
N TYR A 182 4.43 19.05 16.29
CA TYR A 182 4.31 17.65 15.89
C TYR A 182 5.28 16.74 16.65
N SER A 183 6.55 17.14 16.77
CA SER A 183 7.55 16.37 17.50
C SER A 183 7.23 16.27 18.99
N ILE A 184 6.71 17.34 19.61
CA ILE A 184 6.30 17.33 21.02
C ILE A 184 5.12 16.38 21.21
N MET A 185 4.11 16.46 20.33
CA MET A 185 2.91 15.63 20.43
C MET A 185 3.18 14.16 20.09
N GLY A 186 4.07 13.89 19.15
CA GLY A 186 4.52 12.54 18.81
C GLY A 186 5.14 11.77 19.98
N SER A 187 5.73 12.49 20.94
CA SER A 187 6.39 11.93 22.13
C SER A 187 5.64 12.23 23.43
N SER A 188 4.40 12.73 23.36
CA SER A 188 3.64 13.14 24.53
C SER A 188 3.05 11.93 25.26
N GLN A 189 3.57 11.66 26.45
CA GLN A 189 3.01 10.63 27.34
C GLN A 189 1.56 10.95 27.73
N GLU A 190 1.24 12.23 27.94
CA GLU A 190 -0.11 12.64 28.31
C GLU A 190 -1.12 12.38 27.20
N LEU A 191 -0.78 12.72 25.94
CA LEU A 191 -1.64 12.40 24.80
C LEU A 191 -1.86 10.89 24.67
N MET A 192 -0.81 10.09 24.91
CA MET A 192 -0.95 8.63 24.90
C MET A 192 -1.87 8.12 26.02
N ARG A 193 -1.75 8.66 27.25
CA ARG A 193 -2.67 8.32 28.35
C ARG A 193 -4.11 8.68 28.04
N ILE A 194 -4.36 9.84 27.43
CA ILE A 194 -5.72 10.21 27.00
C ILE A 194 -6.20 9.24 25.91
N ALA A 195 -5.36 8.92 24.93
CA ALA A 195 -5.70 7.99 23.86
C ALA A 195 -6.05 6.58 24.38
N GLU A 196 -5.37 6.11 25.43
CA GLU A 196 -5.65 4.82 26.09
C GLU A 196 -7.05 4.74 26.70
N THR A 197 -7.61 5.88 27.13
CA THR A 197 -9.00 5.92 27.62
C THR A 197 -10.04 5.77 26.51
N GLY A 198 -9.63 5.92 25.25
CA GLY A 198 -10.55 5.96 24.10
C GLY A 198 -11.25 7.30 23.89
N ASN A 199 -10.96 8.33 24.70
CA ASN A 199 -11.64 9.63 24.64
C ASN A 199 -11.05 10.55 23.55
N LEU A 200 -11.55 10.41 22.32
CA LEU A 200 -11.09 11.23 21.19
C LEU A 200 -11.34 12.73 21.39
N GLU A 201 -12.45 13.12 22.01
CA GLU A 201 -12.78 14.53 22.18
C GLU A 201 -11.82 15.23 23.14
N GLU A 202 -11.45 14.55 24.22
CA GLU A 202 -10.42 15.04 25.14
C GLU A 202 -9.04 15.09 24.48
N ALA A 203 -8.67 14.09 23.68
CA ALA A 203 -7.42 14.09 22.95
C ALA A 203 -7.33 15.28 21.97
N LYS A 204 -8.44 15.61 21.29
CA LYS A 204 -8.52 16.79 20.41
C LYS A 204 -8.33 18.09 21.18
N LYS A 205 -9.04 18.29 22.29
CA LYS A 205 -8.89 19.49 23.13
C LYS A 205 -7.47 19.64 23.66
N PHE A 206 -6.85 18.53 24.04
CA PHE A 206 -5.47 18.52 24.52
C PHE A 206 -4.49 19.00 23.44
N VAL A 207 -4.56 18.46 22.22
CA VAL A 207 -3.65 18.87 21.13
C VAL A 207 -3.87 20.32 20.68
N GLU A 208 -5.11 20.82 20.71
CA GLU A 208 -5.43 22.23 20.43
C GLU A 208 -4.77 23.16 21.44
N LYS A 209 -4.94 22.88 22.75
CA LYS A 209 -4.34 23.65 23.84
C LYS A 209 -2.83 23.76 23.68
N ILE A 210 -2.15 22.64 23.44
CA ILE A 210 -0.69 22.63 23.26
C ILE A 210 -0.27 23.42 22.01
N ALA A 211 -1.05 23.32 20.92
CA ALA A 211 -0.76 24.08 19.72
C ALA A 211 -0.85 25.60 19.95
N GLU A 212 -1.84 26.06 20.73
CA GLU A 212 -2.02 27.46 21.09
C GLU A 212 -0.88 27.97 21.98
N GLU A 213 -0.57 27.25 23.07
CA GLU A 213 0.50 27.59 24.01
C GLU A 213 1.85 27.74 23.29
N LYS A 214 2.19 26.75 22.45
CA LYS A 214 3.46 26.75 21.72
C LYS A 214 3.51 27.73 20.56
N SER A 215 2.37 28.02 19.92
CA SER A 215 2.29 29.08 18.92
C SER A 215 2.49 30.46 19.55
N ALA A 216 1.94 30.70 20.74
CA ALA A 216 2.10 31.95 21.48
C ALA A 216 3.55 32.17 21.94
N GLU A 217 4.21 31.15 22.51
CA GLU A 217 5.63 31.20 22.89
C GLU A 217 6.51 31.57 21.69
N LEU A 218 6.26 30.97 20.52
CA LEU A 218 7.05 31.22 19.30
C LEU A 218 6.79 32.62 18.69
N LYS A 219 5.60 33.19 18.89
CA LYS A 219 5.31 34.59 18.53
C LYS A 219 5.96 35.57 19.50
N GLY A 220 5.98 35.26 20.81
CA GLY A 220 6.60 36.08 21.85
C GLY A 220 8.11 36.25 21.68
N VAL A 221 8.81 35.21 21.23
CA VAL A 221 10.27 35.25 20.95
C VAL A 221 10.62 36.20 19.78
N ARG A 222 9.69 36.47 18.86
CA ARG A 222 9.93 37.41 17.73
C ARG A 222 9.74 38.88 18.08
N ASN A 223 9.02 39.21 19.16
CA ASN A 223 8.75 40.59 19.57
C ASN A 223 9.76 41.12 20.61
N GLY A 224 10.84 40.38 20.88
CA GLY A 224 11.86 40.72 21.88
C GLY A 224 13.22 41.13 21.31
N PHE A 225 13.29 41.54 20.04
CA PHE A 225 14.51 42.06 19.41
C PHE A 225 14.24 43.40 18.74
#